data_AF-A0A937HU99-F1
#
_entry.id   AF-A0A937HU99-F1
#
_cell.length_a   1.000
_cell.length_b   1.000
_cell.length_c   1.000
_cell.angle_alpha   90.00
_cell.angle_beta   90.00
_cell.angle_gamma   90.00
#
_symmetry.space_group_name_H-M   'P 1'
#
loop_
_entity.id
_entity.type
_entity.pdbx_description
1 polymer ?
#
loop_
_entity_poly.entity_id
_entity_poly.type
_entity_poly.pdbx_seq_one_letter_code
_entity_poly.pdbx_strand_id
1 'polypeptide(L)' 'MPTATKVLTIGDLEAGFSTYCQALRRLVAEGREMESIRRTICWDYLNRLHTSLPQSYRSPEDLVQRYQRAQTSAAAN' A
#
# COMPACT_ATOMS: atom_id res chain seq x y z
N MET A 1 26.65 6.25 -4.78
CA MET A 1 26.46 6.70 -3.38
C MET A 1 25.29 5.91 -2.83
N PRO A 2 25.43 5.17 -1.71
CA PRO A 2 24.32 4.38 -1.16
C PRO A 2 23.21 5.34 -0.76
N THR A 3 22.04 5.19 -1.37
CA THR A 3 20.84 5.97 -1.06
C THR A 3 20.54 5.80 0.42
N ALA A 4 20.74 6.88 1.19
CA ALA A 4 20.56 6.89 2.62
C ALA A 4 19.24 6.21 2.98
N THR A 5 19.34 5.02 3.57
CA THR A 5 18.26 4.36 4.28
C THR A 5 17.99 5.21 5.52
N LYS A 6 17.42 6.41 5.33
CA LYS A 6 16.73 7.09 6.41
C LYS A 6 15.68 6.08 6.84
N VAL A 7 15.86 5.55 8.04
CA VAL A 7 14.80 4.87 8.74
C VAL A 7 13.70 5.91 8.86
N LEU A 8 12.77 5.92 7.91
CA LEU A 8 11.62 6.80 7.94
C LEU A 8 10.91 6.50 9.25
N THR A 9 10.71 7.54 10.06
CA THR A 9 9.95 7.42 11.28
C THR A 9 8.50 7.11 10.92
N ILE A 10 7.73 6.56 11.86
CA ILE A 10 6.30 6.28 11.64
C ILE A 10 5.59 7.53 11.13
N GLY A 11 5.88 8.71 11.68
CA GLY A 11 5.30 9.97 11.21
C GLY A 11 5.65 10.36 9.75
N ASP A 12 6.84 10.01 9.26
CA ASP A 12 7.20 10.24 7.85
C ASP A 12 6.47 9.25 6.92
N LEU A 13 6.32 7.99 7.36
CA LEU A 13 5.51 6.99 6.67
C LEU A 13 4.02 7.38 6.63
N GLU A 14 3.48 7.94 7.72
CA GLU A 14 2.11 8.47 7.76
C GLU A 14 1.94 9.65 6.80
N ALA A 15 2.90 10.57 6.75
CA ALA A 15 2.88 11.68 5.79
C ALA A 15 2.89 11.18 4.33
N GLY A 16 3.62 10.09 4.06
CA GLY A 16 3.66 9.42 2.76
C GLY A 16 2.48 8.48 2.48
N PHE A 17 1.59 8.23 3.43
CA PHE A 17 0.55 7.20 3.35
C PHE A 17 -0.36 7.35 2.12
N SER A 18 -0.79 8.57 1.83
CA SER A 18 -1.63 8.88 0.65
C SER A 18 -0.96 8.44 -0.66
N THR A 19 0.35 8.66 -0.78
CA THR A 19 1.14 8.27 -1.95
C THR A 19 1.24 6.76 -2.07
N TYR A 20 1.47 6.05 -0.97
CA TYR A 20 1.53 4.59 -0.95
C TYR A 20 0.18 3.96 -1.32
N CYS A 21 -0.93 4.47 -0.78
CA CYS A 21 -2.28 4.07 -1.17
C CYS A 21 -2.55 4.29 -2.66
N GLN A 22 -2.14 5.42 -3.21
CA GLN A 22 -2.34 5.74 -4.62
C GLN A 22 -1.51 4.83 -5.54
N ALA A 23 -0.25 4.55 -5.16
CA ALA A 23 0.59 3.58 -5.85
C ALA A 23 -0.02 2.18 -5.81
N LEU A 24 -0.50 1.75 -4.64
CA LEU A 24 -1.16 0.46 -4.46
C LEU A 24 -2.39 0.33 -5.36
N ARG A 25 -3.27 1.34 -5.35
CA ARG A 25 -4.45 1.38 -6.23
C ARG A 25 -4.07 1.26 -7.70
N ARG A 26 -2.98 1.91 -8.12
CA ARG A 26 -2.49 1.87 -9.51
C ARG A 26 -1.99 0.47 -9.89
N LEU A 27 -1.20 -0.17 -9.03
CA LEU A 27 -0.75 -1.55 -9.24
C LEU A 27 -1.94 -2.52 -9.37
N VAL A 28 -2.95 -2.36 -8.52
CA VAL A 28 -4.18 -3.16 -8.60
C VAL A 28 -4.92 -2.90 -9.92
N ALA A 29 -4.98 -1.63 -10.37
CA ALA A 29 -5.60 -1.24 -11.64
C ALA A 29 -4.88 -1.81 -12.87
N GLU A 30 -3.55 -1.95 -12.77
CA GLU A 30 -2.73 -2.62 -13.79
C GLU A 30 -2.92 -4.14 -13.79
N GLY A 31 -3.73 -4.72 -12.89
CA GLY A 31 -3.94 -6.15 -12.80
C GLY A 31 -2.77 -6.89 -12.15
N ARG A 32 -1.95 -6.20 -11.34
CA ARG A 32 -0.81 -6.83 -10.65
C ARG A 32 -1.31 -7.82 -9.61
N GLU A 33 -0.72 -9.01 -9.62
CA GLU A 33 -1.02 -10.04 -8.64
C GLU A 33 -0.59 -9.64 -7.23
N MET A 34 -1.29 -10.16 -6.22
CA MET A 34 -1.03 -9.88 -4.80
C MET A 34 0.44 -10.14 -4.43
N GLU A 35 1.03 -11.22 -4.96
CA GLU A 35 2.43 -11.58 -4.71
C GLU A 35 3.41 -10.55 -5.28
N SER A 36 3.11 -10.00 -6.46
CA SER A 36 3.90 -8.90 -7.03
C SER A 36 3.79 -7.63 -6.20
N ILE A 37 2.58 -7.33 -5.70
CA ILE A 37 2.33 -6.16 -4.86
C ILE A 37 3.06 -6.32 -3.52
N ARG A 38 3.01 -7.50 -2.89
CA ARG A 38 3.72 -7.82 -1.63
C ARG A 38 5.23 -7.60 -1.71
N ARG A 39 5.82 -7.75 -2.90
CA ARG A 39 7.25 -7.52 -3.15
C ARG A 39 7.61 -6.04 -3.35
N THR A 40 6.64 -5.12 -3.30
CA THR A 40 6.88 -3.69 -3.48
C THR A 40 7.16 -2.97 -2.16
N ILE A 41 7.90 -1.87 -2.26
CA ILE A 41 8.26 -1.02 -1.12
C ILE A 41 7.03 -0.40 -0.45
N CYS A 42 6.00 -0.02 -1.22
CA CYS A 42 4.78 0.55 -0.64
C CYS A 42 4.01 -0.46 0.22
N TRP A 43 4.06 -1.76 -0.13
CA TRP A 43 3.49 -2.81 0.71
C TRP A 43 4.22 -2.92 2.05
N ASP A 44 5.54 -2.93 2.04
CA ASP A 44 6.35 -3.01 3.26
C ASP A 44 6.04 -1.84 4.20
N TYR A 45 5.95 -0.62 3.66
CA TYR A 45 5.59 0.57 4.45
C TYR A 45 4.17 0.51 5.03
N LEU A 46 3.17 0.05 4.27
CA LEU A 46 1.82 -0.15 4.78
C LEU A 46 1.78 -1.23 5.86
N ASN A 47 2.48 -2.34 5.65
CA ASN A 47 2.59 -3.42 6.63
C ASN A 47 3.26 -2.93 7.91
N ARG A 48 4.29 -2.10 7.80
CA ARG A 48 5.00 -1.52 8.93
C ARG A 48 4.13 -0.54 9.71
N LEU A 49 3.39 0.34 9.01
CA LEU A 49 2.37 1.22 9.62
C LEU A 49 1.29 0.42 10.35
N HIS A 50 0.76 -0.63 9.72
CA HIS A 50 -0.23 -1.51 10.33
C HIS A 50 0.33 -2.26 11.56
N THR A 51 1.58 -2.73 11.48
CA THR A 51 2.25 -3.39 12.61
C THR A 51 2.46 -2.44 13.79
N SER A 52 2.79 -1.16 13.51
CA SER A 52 2.97 -0.14 14.54
C SER A 52 1.66 0.41 15.10
N LEU A 53 0.61 0.50 14.27
CA LEU A 53 -0.68 1.13 14.59
C LEU A 53 -1.86 0.32 13.99
N PRO A 54 -2.10 -0.90 14.47
CA PRO A 54 -3.11 -1.80 13.88
C PRO A 54 -4.55 -1.31 14.07
N GLN A 55 -4.79 -0.43 15.04
CA GLN A 55 -6.11 0.16 15.29
C GLN A 55 -6.44 1.32 14.32
N SER A 56 -5.43 2.08 13.89
CA SER A 56 -5.62 3.22 12.98
C SER A 56 -5.48 2.83 11.51
N TYR A 57 -4.60 1.87 11.20
CA TYR A 57 -4.27 1.49 9.83
C TYR A 57 -4.77 0.09 9.50
N ARG A 58 -5.49 -0.06 8.37
CA ARG A 58 -5.88 -1.37 7.85
C ARG A 58 -4.70 -2.13 7.27
N SER A 59 -4.79 -3.46 7.30
CA SER A 59 -3.81 -4.33 6.66
C SER A 59 -3.75 -4.06 5.15
N PRO A 60 -2.55 -4.12 4.54
CA PRO A 60 -2.38 -3.86 3.12
C PRO A 60 -3.18 -4.83 2.23
N GLU A 61 -3.43 -6.05 2.71
CA GLU A 61 -4.29 -7.05 2.06
C GLU A 61 -5.74 -6.56 1.91
N ASP A 62 -6.32 -6.00 2.98
CA ASP A 62 -7.68 -5.48 2.98
C ASP A 62 -7.80 -4.26 2.04
N LEU A 63 -6.77 -3.40 2.02
CA LEU A 63 -6.68 -2.30 1.06
C LEU A 63 -6.68 -2.79 -0.39
N VAL A 64 -5.86 -3.80 -0.72
CA VAL A 64 -5.83 -4.40 -2.06
C VAL A 64 -7.17 -5.02 -2.42
N GLN A 65 -7.76 -5.84 -1.55
CA GLN A 65 -9.08 -6.44 -1.81
C GLN A 65 -10.16 -5.39 -2.04
N ARG A 66 -10.13 -4.30 -1.27
CA ARG A 66 -11.05 -3.18 -1.44
C ARG A 66 -10.85 -2.49 -2.79
N TYR A 67 -9.61 -2.24 -3.19
CA TYR A 67 -9.32 -1.65 -4.50
C TYR A 67 -9.69 -2.57 -5.65
N GLN A 68 -9.40 -3.87 -5.55
CA GLN A 68 -9.80 -4.88 -6.52
C GLN A 68 -11.31 -4.88 -6.70
N ARG A 69 -12.07 -4.97 -5.59
CA ARG A 69 -13.54 -4.97 -5.63
C ARG A 69 -14.10 -3.68 -6.22
N ALA A 70 -13.53 -2.53 -5.87
CA ALA A 70 -13.93 -1.24 -6.42
C ALA A 70 -13.67 -1.16 -7.93
N GLN A 71 -12.56 -1.71 -8.41
CA GLN A 71 -12.22 -1.73 -9.83
C GLN A 71 -13.07 -2.72 -10.63
N THR A 72 -13.30 -3.92 -10.09
CA THR A 72 -14.24 -4.88 -10.70
C THR A 72 -15.62 -4.25 -10.88
N SER A 73 -16.07 -3.46 -9.90
CA SER A 73 -17.35 -2.73 -10.01
C SER A 73 -17.32 -1.60 -11.04
N ALA A 74 -16.17 -0.94 -11.25
CA ALA A 74 -16.04 0.17 -12.20
C ALA A 74 -15.89 -0.31 -13.66
N ALA A 75 -15.37 -1.52 -13.89
CA ALA A 75 -15.25 -2.12 -15.22
C ALA A 75 -16.55 -2.71 -15.76
N ALA A 76 -17.61 -2.78 -14.94
CA ALA A 76 -18.88 -3.42 -15.27
C ALA A 76 -20.01 -2.44 -15.68
N ASN A 77 -19.69 -1.17 -15.96
CA ASN A 77 -20.64 -0.14 -16.41
C ASN A 77 -20.14 0.55 -17.68
#